data_AF-A0A0W0I2F4-F1
#
_entry.id   AF-A0A0W0I2F4-F1
#
_cell.length_a   1.000
_cell.length_b   1.000
_cell.length_c   1.000
_cell.angle_alpha   90.00
_cell.angle_beta   90.00
_cell.angle_gamma   90.00
#
_symmetry.space_group_name_H-M   'P 1'
#
loop_
_entity.id
_entity.type
_entity.pdbx_description
1 polymer ?
#
loop_
_entity_poly.entity_id
_entity_poly.type
_entity_poly.pdbx_seq_one_letter_code
_entity_poly.pdbx_strand_id
1 'polypeptide(L)'
;MKGFGTFALIAGICWLVLALSMDVSVSTGAGGRVNNLGLMADRQVHTIVGGLLTVAGLLMILLGGRGSATNPAVEADTRPCPLCAEIIKNAAIRCRYCGADVEAIASSGTKDQKVQNSTSNRSFIAICAALVALIIGVVAYRMIPTPPASKTLAPANTYRPKADELIGLHPSAFGCVSETNFSQSLFHYNRSEFTAWADRTKGADCFHQRDVNPGVTWTVLQIRDDLMQVGLKQASEYSKNPEVGRFNYWTLERWAEPRSSTPK
;
A
#
# COMPACT_ATOMS: atom_id res chain seq x y z
N MET A 1 11.61 23.65 18.31
CA MET A 1 10.90 22.36 18.15
C MET A 1 9.72 22.42 17.18
N LYS A 2 8.94 23.51 17.13
CA LYS A 2 7.78 23.63 16.22
C LYS A 2 8.10 23.44 14.73
N GLY A 3 9.20 24.02 14.22
CA GLY A 3 9.58 23.86 12.80
C GLY A 3 9.88 22.40 12.40
N PHE A 4 10.59 21.65 13.25
CA PHE A 4 10.84 20.23 13.04
C PHE A 4 9.55 19.40 13.14
N GLY A 5 8.65 19.74 14.08
CA GLY A 5 7.33 19.12 14.18
C GLY A 5 6.46 19.33 12.94
N THR A 6 6.43 20.56 12.40
CA THR A 6 5.70 20.87 11.15
C THR A 6 6.27 20.09 9.97
N PHE A 7 7.59 20.00 9.84
CA PHE A 7 8.22 19.20 8.79
C PHE A 7 7.85 17.71 8.90
N ALA A 8 7.97 17.12 10.10
CA ALA A 8 7.60 15.72 10.34
C ALA A 8 6.11 15.45 10.06
N LEU A 9 5.23 16.39 10.42
CA LEU A 9 3.80 16.30 10.14
C LEU A 9 3.52 16.28 8.63
N ILE A 10 4.12 17.19 7.87
CA ILE A 10 3.96 17.25 6.40
C ILE A 10 4.51 15.98 5.74
N ALA A 11 5.71 15.55 6.14
CA ALA A 11 6.34 14.34 5.62
C ALA A 11 5.46 13.09 5.91
N GLY A 12 4.91 12.97 7.12
CA GLY A 12 4.00 11.89 7.49
C GLY A 12 2.70 11.90 6.71
N ILE A 13 2.09 13.08 6.48
CA ILE A 13 0.86 13.19 5.70
C ILE A 13 1.12 12.80 4.24
N CYS A 14 2.23 13.27 3.65
CA CYS A 14 2.62 12.88 2.30
C CYS A 14 2.82 11.37 2.21
N TRP A 15 3.52 10.76 3.19
CA TRP A 15 3.74 9.32 3.25
C TRP A 15 2.43 8.54 3.34
N LEU A 16 1.48 8.97 4.18
CA LEU A 16 0.15 8.35 4.29
C LEU A 16 -0.61 8.39 2.96
N VAL A 17 -0.60 9.53 2.26
CA VAL A 17 -1.28 9.62 0.96
C VAL A 17 -0.66 8.68 -0.06
N LEU A 18 0.68 8.59 -0.11
CA LEU A 18 1.39 7.65 -0.98
C LEU A 18 1.06 6.19 -0.63
N ALA A 19 1.09 5.85 0.66
CA ALA A 19 0.76 4.51 1.15
C ALA A 19 -0.69 4.12 0.81
N LEU A 20 -1.65 5.02 1.06
CA LEU A 20 -3.06 4.79 0.72
C LEU A 20 -3.31 4.74 -0.79
N SER A 21 -2.42 5.33 -1.60
CA SER A 21 -2.48 5.28 -3.06
C SER A 21 -1.81 4.04 -3.67
N MET A 22 -1.21 3.16 -2.86
CA MET A 22 -0.63 1.92 -3.35
C MET A 22 -1.71 0.98 -3.86
N ASP A 23 -1.55 0.55 -5.12
CA ASP A 23 -2.39 -0.46 -5.75
C ASP A 23 -2.07 -1.82 -5.13
N VAL A 24 -3.06 -2.41 -4.46
CA VAL A 24 -2.92 -3.71 -3.80
C VAL A 24 -3.24 -4.87 -4.73
N SER A 25 -3.54 -4.60 -6.00
CA SER A 25 -4.00 -5.60 -6.96
C SER A 25 -2.98 -5.86 -8.07
N VAL A 26 -2.87 -7.13 -8.47
CA VAL A 26 -2.03 -7.56 -9.60
C VAL A 26 -2.91 -8.10 -10.73
N SER A 27 -2.47 -7.91 -11.98
CA SER A 27 -3.14 -8.50 -13.14
C SER A 27 -2.89 -10.01 -13.19
N THR A 28 -3.94 -10.80 -13.37
CA THR A 28 -3.85 -12.24 -13.63
C THR A 28 -3.82 -12.49 -15.13
N GLY A 29 -3.16 -13.58 -15.56
CA GLY A 29 -3.04 -13.94 -16.98
C GLY A 29 -4.37 -14.17 -17.70
N ALA A 30 -5.49 -14.27 -16.97
CA ALA A 30 -6.85 -14.39 -17.49
C ALA A 30 -7.59 -13.04 -17.60
N GLY A 31 -6.88 -11.90 -17.55
CA GLY A 31 -7.46 -10.56 -17.74
C GLY A 31 -8.19 -9.98 -16.52
N GLY A 32 -8.12 -10.66 -15.36
CA GLY A 32 -8.67 -10.17 -14.09
C GLY A 32 -7.64 -9.40 -13.25
N ARG A 33 -8.11 -8.64 -12.25
CA ARG A 33 -7.25 -8.10 -11.19
C ARG A 33 -7.64 -8.75 -9.88
N VAL A 34 -6.66 -9.18 -9.10
CA VAL A 34 -6.87 -9.82 -7.80
C VAL A 34 -6.09 -9.08 -6.74
N ASN A 35 -6.68 -8.92 -5.56
CA ASN A 35 -6.01 -8.29 -4.43
C ASN A 35 -4.93 -9.23 -3.88
N ASN A 36 -3.69 -8.76 -3.90
CA ASN A 36 -2.56 -9.49 -3.38
C ASN A 36 -2.43 -9.20 -1.88
N LEU A 37 -2.54 -10.24 -1.05
CA LEU A 37 -2.40 -10.11 0.41
C LEU A 37 -1.04 -9.53 0.82
N GLY A 38 0.02 -9.84 0.08
CA GLY A 38 1.36 -9.31 0.33
C GLY A 38 1.46 -7.81 0.07
N LEU A 39 0.92 -7.33 -1.06
CA LEU A 39 0.87 -5.88 -1.34
C LEU A 39 -0.10 -5.16 -0.38
N MET A 40 -1.16 -5.83 0.08
CA MET A 40 -2.04 -5.30 1.09
C MET A 40 -1.35 -5.17 2.46
N ALA A 41 -0.54 -6.16 2.85
CA ALA A 41 0.31 -6.10 4.04
C ALA A 41 1.38 -5.01 3.93
N ASP A 42 2.00 -4.86 2.75
CA ASP A 42 2.98 -3.80 2.50
C ASP A 42 2.36 -2.39 2.60
N ARG A 43 1.17 -2.20 2.03
CA ARG A 43 0.38 -0.97 2.21
C ARG A 43 0.07 -0.70 3.69
N GLN A 44 -0.28 -1.73 4.46
CA GLN A 44 -0.53 -1.58 5.89
C GLN A 44 0.72 -1.12 6.65
N VAL A 45 1.89 -1.71 6.39
CA VAL A 45 3.16 -1.29 7.01
C VAL A 45 3.45 0.17 6.70
N HIS A 46 3.35 0.59 5.43
CA HIS A 46 3.57 1.98 5.04
C HIS A 46 2.56 2.93 5.67
N THR A 47 1.30 2.51 5.81
CA THR A 47 0.24 3.30 6.45
C THR A 47 0.51 3.46 7.95
N ILE A 48 0.98 2.41 8.64
CA ILE A 48 1.35 2.45 10.07
C ILE A 48 2.54 3.40 10.28
N VAL A 49 3.59 3.29 9.46
CA VAL A 49 4.78 4.16 9.54
C VAL A 49 4.42 5.62 9.29
N GLY A 50 3.63 5.90 8.24
CA GLY A 50 3.14 7.25 7.95
C GLY A 50 2.28 7.80 9.09
N GLY A 51 1.39 6.98 9.65
CA GLY A 51 0.57 7.31 10.82
C GLY A 51 1.40 7.71 12.03
N LEU A 52 2.39 6.90 12.41
CA LEU A 52 3.30 7.20 13.52
C LEU A 52 4.06 8.52 13.31
N LEU A 53 4.56 8.78 12.10
CA LEU A 53 5.21 10.04 11.74
C LEU A 53 4.27 11.25 11.89
N THR A 54 3.02 11.13 11.42
CA THR A 54 2.03 12.21 11.58
C THR A 54 1.70 12.50 13.04
N VAL A 55 1.47 11.46 13.85
CA VAL A 55 1.17 11.60 15.28
C VAL A 55 2.36 12.21 16.01
N ALA A 56 3.59 11.75 15.74
CA ALA A 56 4.79 12.31 16.34
C ALA A 56 5.00 13.79 15.98
N GLY A 57 4.81 14.16 14.70
CA GLY A 57 4.88 15.55 14.25
C GLY A 57 3.82 16.43 14.92
N LEU A 58 2.59 15.94 15.02
CA LEU A 58 1.49 16.63 15.70
C LEU A 58 1.80 16.84 17.19
N LEU A 59 2.27 15.80 17.90
CA LEU A 59 2.64 15.89 19.30
C LEU A 59 3.79 16.89 19.52
N MET A 60 4.79 16.93 18.65
CA MET A 60 5.87 17.92 18.73
C MET A 60 5.39 19.36 18.54
N ILE A 61 4.35 19.59 17.74
CA ILE A 61 3.75 20.93 17.58
C ILE A 61 2.94 21.31 18.83
N LEU A 62 2.12 20.39 19.33
CA LEU A 62 1.23 20.62 20.48
C LEU A 62 2.00 20.79 21.79
N LEU A 63 3.00 19.94 22.04
CA LEU A 63 3.81 19.97 23.27
C LEU A 63 5.06 20.85 23.17
N GLY A 64 5.57 21.14 21.96
CA GLY A 64 6.79 21.91 21.74
C GLY A 64 6.67 23.42 21.93
N GLY A 65 5.60 23.88 22.57
CA GLY A 65 5.26 25.28 22.81
C GLY A 65 5.89 25.94 24.04
N ARG A 66 6.67 25.22 24.86
CA ARG A 66 7.11 25.70 26.19
C ARG A 66 8.63 25.75 26.35
N GLY A 67 9.32 26.35 25.39
CA GLY A 67 10.78 26.43 25.41
C GLY A 67 11.34 27.64 24.69
N SER A 68 10.97 28.84 25.14
CA SER A 68 11.76 30.08 25.03
C SER A 68 10.95 31.23 25.59
N ALA A 69 11.05 31.43 26.90
CA ALA A 69 10.78 32.70 27.55
C ALA A 69 11.58 32.78 28.85
N THR A 70 12.89 32.59 28.76
CA THR A 70 13.83 33.30 29.63
C THR A 70 14.81 33.99 28.71
N ASN A 71 14.45 35.20 28.29
CA ASN A 71 15.44 36.15 27.79
C ASN A 71 16.46 36.35 28.92
N PRO A 72 17.76 36.07 28.74
CA PRO A 72 18.79 36.58 29.64
C PRO A 72 19.03 38.10 29.44
N ALA A 73 18.16 38.79 28.69
CA ALA A 73 18.31 40.20 28.34
C ALA A 73 17.75 41.18 29.40
N VAL A 74 17.34 40.71 30.58
CA VAL A 74 16.95 41.61 31.69
C VAL A 74 18.10 41.85 32.67
N GLU A 75 19.20 41.10 32.58
CA GLU A 75 20.38 41.26 33.46
C GLU A 75 21.47 42.20 32.91
N ALA A 76 21.25 42.87 31.77
CA ALA A 76 22.25 43.75 31.17
C ALA A 76 21.96 45.26 31.32
N ASP A 77 20.86 45.66 31.98
CA ASP A 77 20.50 47.08 32.17
C ASP A 77 20.95 47.66 33.52
N THR A 78 21.93 47.01 34.16
CA THR A 78 22.51 47.48 35.43
C THR A 78 24.03 47.59 35.34
N ARG A 79 24.57 48.57 36.07
CA ARG A 79 26.01 48.82 36.23
C ARG A 79 26.32 49.25 37.67
N PRO A 80 27.53 49.02 38.17
CA PRO A 80 27.93 49.55 39.47
C PRO A 80 28.07 51.09 39.41
N CYS A 81 27.64 51.77 40.47
CA CYS A 81 27.84 53.20 40.65
C CYS A 81 29.35 53.51 40.82
N PRO A 82 29.92 54.51 40.13
CA PRO A 82 31.35 54.83 40.24
C PRO A 82 31.76 55.41 41.61
N LEU A 83 30.81 55.92 42.41
CA LEU A 83 31.12 56.46 43.74
C LEU A 83 30.98 55.44 44.87
N CYS A 84 29.96 54.58 44.84
CA CYS A 84 29.64 53.69 45.95
C CYS A 84 29.56 52.21 45.58
N ALA A 85 29.88 51.85 44.33
CA ALA A 85 29.88 50.48 43.78
C ALA A 85 28.54 49.73 43.81
N GLU A 86 27.46 50.33 44.32
CA GLU A 86 26.14 49.72 44.36
C GLU A 86 25.52 49.60 42.96
N ILE A 87 24.72 48.55 42.72
CA ILE A 87 24.14 48.27 41.41
C ILE A 87 23.01 49.28 41.11
N ILE A 88 23.18 50.07 40.04
CA ILE A 88 22.22 51.05 39.55
C ILE A 88 21.82 50.73 38.11
N LYS A 89 20.66 51.22 37.66
CA LYS A 89 20.26 51.08 36.25
C LYS A 89 21.17 51.90 35.33
N ASN A 90 21.41 51.45 34.10
CA ASN A 90 22.20 52.22 33.13
C ASN A 90 21.61 53.60 32.82
N ALA A 91 20.27 53.70 32.84
CA ALA A 91 19.54 54.96 32.66
C ALA A 91 19.49 55.85 33.92
N ALA A 92 20.06 55.45 35.06
CA ALA A 92 20.03 56.27 36.26
C ALA A 92 20.91 57.51 36.08
N ILE A 93 20.32 58.69 36.35
CA ILE A 93 21.01 60.00 36.36
C ILE A 93 21.47 60.37 37.77
N ARG A 94 20.90 59.70 38.79
CA ARG A 94 21.24 59.88 40.20
C ARG A 94 21.19 58.54 40.94
N CYS A 95 22.21 58.26 41.75
CA CYS A 95 22.25 57.03 42.53
C CYS A 95 21.25 57.07 43.69
N ARG A 96 20.40 56.04 43.83
CA ARG A 96 19.43 55.93 44.94
C ARG A 96 20.10 55.75 46.31
N TYR A 97 21.33 55.24 46.34
CA TYR A 97 22.00 54.84 47.58
C TYR A 97 22.92 55.94 48.13
N CYS A 98 23.80 56.50 47.30
CA CYS A 98 24.71 57.57 47.74
C CYS A 98 24.25 58.99 47.36
N GLY A 99 23.21 59.12 46.52
CA GLY A 99 22.65 60.42 46.12
C GLY A 99 23.50 61.21 45.13
N ALA A 100 24.64 60.68 44.67
CA ALA A 100 25.52 61.31 43.69
C ALA A 100 24.92 61.26 42.27
N ASP A 101 25.19 62.30 41.49
CA ASP A 101 24.81 62.36 40.08
C ASP A 101 25.75 61.48 39.24
N VAL A 102 25.17 60.72 38.31
CA VAL A 102 25.86 59.72 37.49
C VAL A 102 25.38 59.86 36.05
N GLU A 103 26.27 59.74 35.07
CA GLU A 103 25.91 59.95 33.66
C GLU A 103 25.09 58.78 33.11
N ALA A 104 23.84 59.00 32.70
CA ALA A 104 23.03 57.95 32.10
C ALA A 104 23.70 57.40 30.83
N ILE A 105 23.99 56.11 30.82
CA ILE A 105 24.41 55.42 29.59
C ILE A 105 23.14 55.01 28.90
N ALA A 106 22.87 55.61 27.74
CA ALA A 106 21.76 55.18 26.90
C ALA A 106 21.95 53.68 26.60
N SER A 107 21.10 52.84 27.17
CA SER A 107 20.89 51.49 26.67
C SER A 107 20.53 51.71 25.21
N SER A 108 21.43 51.34 24.30
CA SER A 108 21.19 51.47 22.87
C SER A 108 19.99 50.60 22.56
N GLY A 109 18.82 51.24 22.58
CA GLY A 109 17.55 50.67 22.19
C GLY A 109 17.77 50.15 20.79
N THR A 110 18.03 48.85 20.71
CA THR A 110 18.16 48.17 19.44
C THR A 110 16.82 48.38 18.78
N LYS A 111 16.83 49.22 17.74
CA LYS A 111 15.73 49.46 16.80
C LYS A 111 14.99 48.15 16.63
N ASP A 112 13.66 48.19 16.75
CA ASP A 112 12.76 47.08 16.43
C ASP A 112 13.38 46.21 15.34
N GLN A 113 13.97 45.08 15.75
CA GLN A 113 14.33 44.05 14.80
C GLN A 113 13.01 43.45 14.37
N LYS A 114 12.42 44.06 13.34
CA LYS A 114 11.42 43.45 12.48
C LYS A 114 12.00 42.13 12.00
N VAL A 115 11.68 41.07 12.74
CA VAL A 115 11.45 39.71 12.27
C VAL A 115 12.32 39.35 11.05
N GLN A 116 13.57 38.97 11.30
CA GLN A 116 14.35 38.14 10.38
C GLN A 116 13.70 36.75 10.32
N ASN A 117 12.51 36.66 9.72
CA ASN A 117 11.80 35.38 9.54
C ASN A 117 10.88 35.38 8.31
N SER A 118 11.03 36.34 7.40
CA SER A 118 10.14 36.49 6.25
C SER A 118 10.59 35.71 5.00
N THR A 119 11.88 35.35 4.88
CA THR A 119 12.40 34.61 3.72
C THR A 119 12.34 33.09 3.88
N SER A 120 12.49 32.57 5.11
CA SER A 120 12.36 31.12 5.37
C SER A 120 10.92 30.64 5.19
N ASN A 121 9.94 31.44 5.64
CA ASN A 121 8.54 31.05 5.58
C ASN A 121 7.97 31.07 4.16
N ARG A 122 8.42 32.00 3.29
CA ARG A 122 7.99 32.05 1.88
C ARG A 122 8.46 30.84 1.09
N SER A 123 9.73 30.46 1.22
CA SER A 123 10.27 29.26 0.57
C SER A 123 9.64 28.00 1.13
N PHE A 124 9.40 27.94 2.45
CA PHE A 124 8.73 26.81 3.09
C PHE A 124 7.27 26.67 2.64
N ILE A 125 6.50 27.76 2.60
CA ILE A 125 5.11 27.78 2.10
C ILE A 125 5.06 27.37 0.62
N ALA A 126 6.00 27.85 -0.20
CA ALA A 126 6.07 27.49 -1.62
C ALA A 126 6.37 25.98 -1.81
N ILE A 127 7.29 25.41 -1.03
CA ILE A 127 7.59 23.97 -1.05
C ILE A 127 6.36 23.16 -0.59
N CYS A 128 5.69 23.58 0.48
CA CYS A 128 4.48 22.93 0.97
C CYS A 128 3.35 22.99 -0.07
N ALA A 129 3.13 24.14 -0.70
CA ALA A 129 2.12 24.32 -1.73
C ALA A 129 2.42 23.47 -2.98
N ALA A 130 3.70 23.39 -3.39
CA ALA A 130 4.13 22.54 -4.51
C ALA A 130 3.92 21.04 -4.21
N LEU A 131 4.23 20.59 -3.00
CA LEU A 131 3.98 19.20 -2.58
C LEU A 131 2.49 18.88 -2.56
N VAL A 132 1.65 19.78 -2.05
CA VAL A 132 0.19 19.61 -2.05
C VAL A 132 -0.36 19.57 -3.49
N ALA A 133 0.10 20.46 -4.37
CA ALA A 133 -0.31 20.46 -5.77
C ALA A 133 0.11 19.17 -6.51
N LEU A 134 1.31 18.65 -6.23
CA LEU A 134 1.80 17.38 -6.78
C LEU A 134 0.94 16.20 -6.29
N ILE A 135 0.58 16.18 -5.01
CA ILE A 135 -0.32 15.16 -4.45
C ILE A 135 -1.69 15.22 -5.13
N ILE A 136 -2.28 16.41 -5.25
CA ILE A 136 -3.57 16.60 -5.93
C ILE A 136 -3.49 16.12 -7.38
N GLY A 137 -2.41 16.44 -8.10
CA GLY A 137 -2.19 16.00 -9.48
C GLY A 137 -2.08 14.48 -9.62
N VAL A 138 -1.35 13.81 -8.71
CA VAL A 138 -1.25 12.34 -8.70
C VAL A 138 -2.59 11.69 -8.42
N VAL A 139 -3.35 12.20 -7.44
CA VAL A 139 -4.68 11.70 -7.12
C VAL A 139 -5.63 11.91 -8.30
N ALA A 140 -5.64 13.10 -8.92
CA ALA A 140 -6.46 13.40 -10.09
C ALA A 140 -6.11 12.51 -11.29
N TYR A 141 -4.82 12.27 -11.56
CA TYR A 141 -4.38 11.37 -12.62
C TYR A 141 -4.85 9.93 -12.41
N ARG A 142 -4.92 9.47 -11.15
CA ARG A 142 -5.42 8.12 -10.82
C ARG A 142 -6.95 8.03 -10.80
N MET A 143 -7.65 9.15 -10.66
CA MET A 143 -9.10 9.23 -10.82
C MET A 143 -9.54 9.20 -12.29
N ILE A 144 -8.61 9.31 -13.25
CA ILE A 144 -8.90 9.03 -14.66
C ILE A 144 -9.28 7.55 -14.74
N PRO A 145 -10.54 7.22 -15.10
CA PRO A 145 -10.98 5.84 -15.16
C PRO A 145 -10.12 5.12 -16.18
N THR A 146 -9.35 4.12 -15.73
CA THR A 146 -8.79 3.16 -16.67
C THR A 146 -9.98 2.52 -17.39
N PRO A 147 -9.96 2.45 -18.74
CA PRO A 147 -11.02 1.75 -19.46
C PRO A 147 -11.08 0.35 -18.85
N PRO A 148 -12.29 -0.12 -18.46
CA PRO A 148 -12.41 -1.40 -17.80
C PRO A 148 -11.76 -2.43 -18.72
N ALA A 149 -10.79 -3.17 -18.19
CA ALA A 149 -10.32 -4.38 -18.86
C ALA A 149 -11.57 -5.16 -19.21
N SER A 150 -11.84 -5.31 -20.51
CA SER A 150 -12.99 -6.05 -21.00
C SER A 150 -12.97 -7.36 -20.26
N LYS A 151 -13.99 -7.59 -19.42
CA LYS A 151 -14.24 -8.90 -18.86
C LYS A 151 -14.57 -9.74 -20.08
N THR A 152 -13.55 -10.35 -20.70
CA THR A 152 -13.75 -11.53 -21.50
C THR A 152 -14.09 -12.59 -20.46
N LEU A 153 -15.34 -12.54 -19.99
CA LEU A 153 -16.01 -13.71 -19.47
C LEU A 153 -15.74 -14.76 -20.55
N ALA A 154 -15.10 -15.87 -20.17
CA ALA A 154 -14.92 -16.99 -21.08
C ALA A 154 -16.25 -17.15 -21.85
N PRO A 155 -16.22 -17.11 -23.19
CA PRO A 155 -17.44 -17.12 -23.98
C PRO A 155 -18.31 -18.27 -23.47
N ALA A 156 -19.62 -18.06 -23.37
CA ALA A 156 -20.55 -19.11 -22.98
C ALA A 156 -20.27 -20.32 -23.88
N ASN A 157 -19.52 -21.29 -23.34
CA ASN A 157 -18.86 -22.29 -24.15
C ASN A 157 -19.97 -23.23 -24.61
N THR A 158 -20.32 -23.16 -25.90
CA THR A 158 -21.33 -24.03 -26.53
C THR A 158 -20.82 -25.44 -26.74
N TYR A 159 -19.52 -25.65 -26.55
CA TYR A 159 -18.92 -26.97 -26.57
C TYR A 159 -19.40 -27.78 -25.36
N ARG A 160 -19.86 -29.00 -25.65
CA ARG A 160 -20.34 -29.99 -24.70
C ARG A 160 -19.52 -31.26 -24.93
N PRO A 161 -18.49 -31.51 -24.11
CA PRO A 161 -17.70 -32.72 -24.24
C PRO A 161 -18.56 -33.97 -24.04
N LYS A 162 -18.17 -35.08 -24.64
CA LYS A 162 -18.79 -36.40 -24.43
C LYS A 162 -17.85 -37.31 -23.65
N ALA A 163 -18.41 -38.34 -23.00
CA ALA A 163 -17.59 -39.41 -22.44
C ALA A 163 -16.73 -40.06 -23.53
N ASP A 164 -15.52 -40.46 -23.17
CA ASP A 164 -14.45 -41.01 -24.02
C ASP A 164 -13.87 -40.02 -25.06
N GLU A 165 -14.28 -38.75 -25.03
CA GLU A 165 -13.73 -37.71 -25.90
C GLU A 165 -12.38 -37.19 -25.39
N LEU A 166 -11.49 -36.84 -26.32
CA LEU A 166 -10.21 -36.20 -26.07
C LEU A 166 -10.33 -34.68 -26.22
N ILE A 167 -10.05 -33.95 -25.15
CA ILE A 167 -10.26 -32.50 -25.03
C ILE A 167 -9.00 -31.75 -24.60
N GLY A 168 -8.96 -30.46 -24.89
CA GLY A 168 -8.10 -29.49 -24.21
C GLY A 168 -8.80 -28.91 -22.98
N LEU A 169 -8.04 -28.24 -22.11
CA LEU A 169 -8.58 -27.47 -21.00
C LEU A 169 -8.17 -26.00 -21.14
N HIS A 170 -9.10 -25.10 -20.87
CA HIS A 170 -8.85 -23.66 -20.85
C HIS A 170 -7.72 -23.31 -19.86
N PRO A 171 -6.88 -22.29 -20.10
CA PRO A 171 -5.76 -21.94 -19.22
C PRO A 171 -6.15 -21.58 -17.78
N SER A 172 -7.40 -21.20 -17.54
CA SER A 172 -7.93 -20.93 -16.19
C SER A 172 -8.43 -22.18 -15.46
N ALA A 173 -8.41 -23.35 -16.11
CA ALA A 173 -8.91 -24.58 -15.54
C ALA A 173 -8.04 -25.02 -14.35
N PHE A 174 -8.72 -25.64 -13.38
CA PHE A 174 -8.08 -26.39 -12.32
C PHE A 174 -8.94 -27.63 -12.04
N GLY A 175 -8.38 -28.62 -11.38
CA GLY A 175 -9.12 -29.80 -10.99
C GLY A 175 -8.48 -30.49 -9.80
N CYS A 176 -9.24 -31.33 -9.10
CA CYS A 176 -8.76 -32.07 -7.94
C CYS A 176 -9.22 -33.53 -8.00
N VAL A 177 -8.44 -34.43 -7.41
CA VAL A 177 -8.69 -35.89 -7.46
C VAL A 177 -10.02 -36.25 -6.80
N SER A 178 -10.38 -35.53 -5.73
CA SER A 178 -11.65 -35.69 -5.02
C SER A 178 -12.65 -34.61 -5.45
N GLU A 179 -13.89 -35.03 -5.75
CA GLU A 179 -15.03 -34.15 -6.03
C GLU A 179 -15.26 -33.15 -4.89
N THR A 180 -15.16 -33.60 -3.64
CA THR A 180 -15.30 -32.75 -2.45
C THR A 180 -14.20 -31.69 -2.38
N ASN A 181 -12.95 -32.06 -2.65
CA ASN A 181 -11.84 -31.10 -2.66
C ASN A 181 -12.01 -30.10 -3.79
N PHE A 182 -12.48 -30.55 -4.96
CA PHE A 182 -12.80 -29.69 -6.07
C PHE A 182 -13.93 -28.71 -5.73
N SER A 183 -15.05 -29.18 -5.18
CA SER A 183 -16.21 -28.33 -4.85
C SER A 183 -15.89 -27.27 -3.80
N GLN A 184 -15.15 -27.64 -2.74
CA GLN A 184 -14.67 -26.72 -1.71
C GLN A 184 -13.70 -25.67 -2.29
N SER A 185 -12.80 -26.09 -3.18
CA SER A 185 -11.89 -25.17 -3.85
C SER A 185 -12.65 -24.23 -4.79
N LEU A 186 -13.63 -24.76 -5.54
CA LEU A 186 -14.47 -23.99 -6.45
C LEU A 186 -15.32 -22.95 -5.72
N PHE A 187 -15.79 -23.25 -4.50
CA PHE A 187 -16.49 -22.28 -3.66
C PHE A 187 -15.64 -21.03 -3.37
N HIS A 188 -14.39 -21.23 -2.95
CA HIS A 188 -13.46 -20.12 -2.69
C HIS A 188 -13.06 -19.41 -3.97
N TYR A 189 -12.85 -20.15 -5.06
CA TYR A 189 -12.54 -19.60 -6.38
C TYR A 189 -13.66 -18.66 -6.87
N ASN A 190 -14.92 -19.10 -6.80
CA ASN A 190 -16.08 -18.30 -7.24
C ASN A 190 -16.29 -17.04 -6.38
N ARG A 191 -15.86 -17.07 -5.11
CA ARG A 191 -15.92 -15.91 -4.20
C ARG A 191 -14.70 -14.99 -4.30
N SER A 192 -13.76 -15.27 -5.19
CA SER A 192 -12.48 -14.54 -5.31
C SER A 192 -11.61 -14.61 -4.04
N GLU A 193 -11.76 -15.66 -3.23
CA GLU A 193 -10.96 -15.93 -2.03
C GLU A 193 -9.71 -16.73 -2.38
N PHE A 194 -8.84 -16.14 -3.21
CA PHE A 194 -7.75 -16.88 -3.89
C PHE A 194 -6.70 -17.48 -2.96
N THR A 195 -6.47 -16.92 -1.77
CA THR A 195 -5.54 -17.49 -0.79
C THR A 195 -6.06 -18.80 -0.22
N ALA A 196 -7.33 -18.82 0.20
CA ALA A 196 -7.98 -20.04 0.68
C ALA A 196 -8.08 -21.08 -0.44
N TRP A 197 -8.36 -20.66 -1.67
CA TRP A 197 -8.30 -21.54 -2.83
C TRP A 197 -6.90 -22.11 -3.04
N ALA A 198 -5.86 -21.27 -3.06
CA ALA A 198 -4.49 -21.68 -3.29
C ALA A 198 -3.97 -22.65 -2.23
N ASP A 199 -4.30 -22.43 -0.95
CA ASP A 199 -3.93 -23.35 0.13
C ASP A 199 -4.56 -24.73 -0.06
N ARG A 200 -5.78 -24.82 -0.62
CA ARG A 200 -6.45 -26.09 -0.91
C ARG A 200 -5.93 -26.77 -2.17
N THR A 201 -5.41 -26.03 -3.14
CA THR A 201 -4.88 -26.58 -4.40
C THR A 201 -3.36 -26.74 -4.42
N LYS A 202 -2.67 -26.50 -3.29
CA LYS A 202 -1.19 -26.52 -3.22
C LYS A 202 -0.56 -27.92 -3.30
N GLY A 203 -1.36 -28.99 -3.17
CA GLY A 203 -0.89 -30.37 -3.14
C GLY A 203 -0.87 -31.07 -4.50
N ALA A 204 -0.28 -32.27 -4.55
CA ALA A 204 -0.24 -33.12 -5.74
C ALA A 204 -1.62 -33.64 -6.20
N ASP A 205 -2.63 -33.48 -5.34
CA ASP A 205 -4.00 -33.94 -5.60
C ASP A 205 -4.82 -32.97 -6.44
N CYS A 206 -4.27 -31.81 -6.80
CA CYS A 206 -4.92 -30.85 -7.69
C CYS A 206 -3.96 -30.35 -8.76
N PHE A 207 -4.48 -30.05 -9.95
CA PHE A 207 -3.77 -29.35 -11.01
C PHE A 207 -4.36 -27.94 -11.17
N HIS A 208 -3.56 -26.96 -11.59
CA HIS A 208 -4.06 -25.61 -11.91
C HIS A 208 -3.16 -24.94 -12.95
N GLN A 209 -3.67 -23.91 -13.68
CA GLN A 209 -2.95 -22.95 -14.56
C GLN A 209 -1.55 -23.34 -15.11
N ARG A 210 -0.54 -23.48 -14.24
CA ARG A 210 0.84 -23.88 -14.60
C ARG A 210 0.95 -25.32 -15.11
N ASP A 211 0.02 -26.18 -14.73
CA ASP A 211 -0.02 -27.60 -15.10
C ASP A 211 -0.81 -27.86 -16.39
N VAL A 212 -1.58 -26.87 -16.86
CA VAL A 212 -2.38 -26.96 -18.08
C VAL A 212 -1.55 -26.48 -19.26
N ASN A 213 -0.71 -27.38 -19.79
CA ASN A 213 0.09 -27.10 -20.98
C ASN A 213 -0.78 -27.30 -22.25
N PRO A 214 -0.78 -26.38 -23.23
CA PRO A 214 -1.55 -26.49 -24.47
C PRO A 214 -1.30 -27.78 -25.29
N GLY A 215 -0.21 -28.51 -25.03
CA GLY A 215 0.05 -29.82 -25.66
C GLY A 215 -0.57 -31.03 -24.95
N VAL A 216 -1.13 -30.86 -23.75
CA VAL A 216 -1.70 -31.96 -22.95
C VAL A 216 -3.15 -32.17 -23.33
N THR A 217 -3.48 -33.39 -23.76
CA THR A 217 -4.85 -33.80 -24.05
C THR A 217 -5.40 -34.60 -22.88
N TRP A 218 -6.67 -34.35 -22.55
CA TRP A 218 -7.38 -35.00 -21.45
C TRP A 218 -8.51 -35.84 -22.02
N THR A 219 -8.71 -37.03 -21.49
CA THR A 219 -9.88 -37.85 -21.80
C THR A 219 -10.97 -37.58 -20.79
N VAL A 220 -12.19 -37.41 -21.28
CA VAL A 220 -13.39 -37.28 -20.46
C VAL A 220 -13.86 -38.66 -20.07
N LEU A 221 -13.83 -38.97 -18.77
CA LEU A 221 -14.20 -40.28 -18.25
C LEU A 221 -15.70 -40.35 -17.91
N GLN A 222 -16.21 -39.30 -17.29
CA GLN A 222 -17.62 -39.18 -16.93
C GLN A 222 -18.00 -37.72 -16.77
N ILE A 223 -19.29 -37.45 -16.93
CA ILE A 223 -19.89 -36.13 -16.75
C ILE A 223 -21.05 -36.30 -15.77
N ARG A 224 -21.10 -35.43 -14.76
CA ARG A 224 -22.17 -35.35 -13.77
C ARG A 224 -22.53 -33.89 -13.58
N ASP A 225 -23.74 -33.53 -14.00
CA ASP A 225 -24.22 -32.15 -13.98
C ASP A 225 -23.28 -31.20 -14.74
N ASP A 226 -22.62 -30.27 -14.05
CA ASP A 226 -21.64 -29.32 -14.59
C ASP A 226 -20.18 -29.72 -14.29
N LEU A 227 -19.98 -30.88 -13.65
CA LEU A 227 -18.68 -31.47 -13.37
C LEU A 227 -18.34 -32.55 -14.39
N MET A 228 -17.06 -32.63 -14.73
CA MET A 228 -16.51 -33.75 -15.49
C MET A 228 -15.29 -34.31 -14.78
N GLN A 229 -15.12 -35.63 -14.88
CA GLN A 229 -13.90 -36.29 -14.48
C GLN A 229 -13.01 -36.51 -15.71
N VAL A 230 -11.75 -36.11 -15.59
CA VAL A 230 -10.77 -36.18 -16.67
C VAL A 230 -9.53 -36.97 -16.27
N GLY A 231 -8.86 -37.55 -17.27
CA GLY A 231 -7.61 -38.28 -17.10
C GLY A 231 -6.65 -38.11 -18.28
N LEU A 232 -5.37 -38.40 -18.08
CA LEU A 232 -4.31 -38.20 -19.10
C LEU A 232 -4.20 -39.32 -20.15
N LYS A 233 -4.96 -40.40 -20.03
CA LYS A 233 -4.97 -41.55 -20.97
C LYS A 233 -6.36 -41.79 -21.51
N GLN A 234 -6.51 -42.60 -22.55
CA GLN A 234 -7.84 -42.95 -23.07
C GLN A 234 -8.57 -43.92 -22.13
N ALA A 235 -9.91 -43.85 -22.07
CA ALA A 235 -10.75 -44.71 -21.24
C ALA A 235 -10.42 -46.21 -21.42
N SER A 236 -10.26 -46.66 -22.67
CA SER A 236 -9.92 -48.05 -23.01
C SER A 236 -8.53 -48.51 -22.55
N GLU A 237 -7.62 -47.58 -22.24
CA GLU A 237 -6.27 -47.89 -21.78
C GLU A 237 -6.22 -48.12 -20.26
N TYR A 238 -7.13 -47.51 -19.49
CA TYR A 238 -7.23 -47.70 -18.04
C TYR A 238 -7.64 -49.13 -17.68
N SER A 239 -8.56 -49.74 -18.44
CA SER A 239 -8.99 -51.12 -18.22
C SER A 239 -7.86 -52.15 -18.41
N LYS A 240 -6.81 -51.79 -19.16
CA LYS A 240 -5.67 -52.67 -19.45
C LYS A 240 -4.57 -52.59 -18.40
N ASN A 241 -4.49 -51.49 -17.65
CA ASN A 241 -3.51 -51.33 -16.58
C ASN A 241 -4.07 -50.39 -15.48
N PRO A 242 -4.65 -50.93 -14.39
CA PRO A 242 -5.34 -50.14 -13.37
C PRO A 242 -4.41 -49.22 -12.56
N GLU A 243 -3.10 -49.49 -12.54
CA GLU A 243 -2.08 -48.61 -11.94
C GLU A 243 -1.93 -47.30 -12.74
N VAL A 244 -2.26 -47.36 -14.04
CA VAL A 244 -2.14 -46.27 -15.01
C VAL A 244 -3.43 -45.45 -15.00
N GLY A 245 -3.70 -44.83 -13.86
CA GLY A 245 -4.83 -43.94 -13.65
C GLY A 245 -4.85 -43.38 -12.24
N ARG A 246 -3.66 -43.31 -11.63
CA ARG A 246 -3.48 -43.02 -10.21
C ARG A 246 -4.15 -41.72 -9.77
N PHE A 247 -4.34 -40.77 -10.69
CA PHE A 247 -5.07 -39.54 -10.45
C PHE A 247 -5.96 -39.20 -11.64
N ASN A 248 -7.27 -39.42 -11.47
CA ASN A 248 -8.30 -38.79 -12.27
C ASN A 248 -8.77 -37.55 -11.52
N TYR A 249 -9.10 -36.49 -12.24
CA TYR A 249 -9.40 -35.20 -11.63
C TYR A 249 -10.82 -34.76 -11.97
N TRP A 250 -11.51 -34.21 -10.98
CA TRP A 250 -12.76 -33.50 -11.16
C TRP A 250 -12.49 -32.05 -11.53
N THR A 251 -13.18 -31.58 -12.55
CA THR A 251 -13.12 -30.20 -13.04
C THR A 251 -14.47 -29.79 -13.64
N LEU A 252 -14.58 -28.56 -14.15
CA LEU A 252 -15.81 -28.05 -14.74
C LEU A 252 -15.91 -28.32 -16.23
N GLU A 253 -17.07 -28.78 -16.68
CA GLU A 253 -17.37 -29.05 -18.09
C GLU A 253 -17.11 -27.82 -18.97
N ARG A 254 -17.50 -26.63 -18.50
CA ARG A 254 -17.36 -25.36 -19.24
C ARG A 254 -15.90 -24.98 -19.57
N TRP A 255 -14.92 -25.59 -18.91
CA TRP A 255 -13.50 -25.36 -19.19
C TRP A 255 -12.93 -26.31 -20.25
N ALA A 256 -13.73 -27.24 -20.77
CA ALA A 256 -13.34 -28.08 -21.90
C ALA A 256 -13.20 -27.25 -23.18
N GLU A 257 -12.18 -27.54 -23.96
CA GLU A 257 -11.98 -26.99 -25.30
C GLU A 257 -11.89 -28.12 -26.32
N PRO A 258 -12.50 -27.97 -27.51
CA PRO A 258 -12.37 -28.97 -28.56
C PRO A 258 -10.91 -29.07 -28.97
N ARG A 259 -10.45 -30.29 -29.27
CA ARG A 259 -9.09 -30.51 -29.76
C ARG A 259 -8.89 -29.68 -31.04
N SER A 260 -8.00 -28.68 -30.97
CA SER A 260 -7.63 -27.93 -32.17
C SER A 260 -6.97 -28.89 -33.16
N SER A 261 -7.55 -29.03 -34.34
CA SER A 261 -7.08 -29.92 -35.41
C SER A 261 -5.88 -29.32 -36.15
N THR A 262 -4.94 -28.71 -35.43
CA THR A 262 -3.74 -28.13 -36.02
C THR A 262 -2.51 -28.90 -35.54
N PRO A 263 -1.99 -29.83 -36.36
CA PRO A 263 -0.66 -30.37 -36.11
C PRO A 263 0.35 -29.22 -36.27
N LYS A 264 1.20 -29.03 -35.27
CA LYS A 264 2.52 -28.42 -35.47
C LYS A 264 3.55 -29.54 -35.45
#